data_AF-A0A430QDU7-F1
#
_entry.id   AF-A0A430QDU7-F1
#
_cell.length_a   1.000
_cell.length_b   1.000
_cell.length_c   1.000
_cell.angle_alpha   90.00
_cell.angle_beta   90.00
_cell.angle_gamma   90.00
#
_symmetry.space_group_name_H-M   'P 1'
#
loop_
_entity.id
_entity.type
_entity.pdbx_description
1 polymer ?
#
loop_
_entity_poly.entity_id
_entity_poly.type
_entity_poly.pdbx_seq_one_letter_code
_entity_poly.pdbx_strand_id
1 'polypeptide(L)'
;MPAPKRLRELVRDIRSARTAAEERAIVNRECALIRDSFREENNTYRCRNVAKLLYIHMLGYPAHFGQLECLKLVASPRFTDKRVGYLGAMLLLDERTDVHLLVTNSLKNDLNHPTPYVVSLALCTLGSICSAEMSRDLAGEVERLIRSSNAYIKKKASLYSYLGL
;
A
#
# COMPACT_ATOMS: atom_id res chain seq x y z
N MET A 1 -22.99 -10.00 -7.21
CA MET A 1 -21.84 -10.90 -7.41
C MET A 1 -21.54 -11.70 -6.14
N PRO A 2 -21.13 -12.97 -6.24
CA PRO A 2 -20.67 -13.74 -5.08
C PRO A 2 -19.43 -13.11 -4.45
N ALA A 3 -19.21 -13.36 -3.16
CA ALA A 3 -18.11 -12.76 -2.41
C ALA A 3 -16.74 -13.18 -3.02
N PRO A 4 -15.83 -12.23 -3.29
CA PRO A 4 -14.50 -12.55 -3.82
C PRO A 4 -13.72 -13.49 -2.90
N LYS A 5 -13.02 -14.45 -3.51
CA LYS A 5 -12.12 -15.40 -2.84
C LYS A 5 -11.17 -14.69 -1.87
N ARG A 6 -10.94 -15.30 -0.70
CA ARG A 6 -10.00 -14.77 0.31
C ARG A 6 -8.56 -15.01 -0.13
N LEU A 7 -7.63 -14.18 0.35
CA LEU A 7 -6.20 -14.33 0.04
C LEU A 7 -5.68 -15.74 0.34
N ARG A 8 -6.04 -16.31 1.49
CA ARG A 8 -5.60 -17.66 1.88
C ARG A 8 -6.09 -18.76 0.93
N GLU A 9 -7.25 -18.58 0.31
CA GLU A 9 -7.80 -19.52 -0.66
C GLU A 9 -7.02 -19.41 -1.98
N LEU A 10 -6.76 -18.20 -2.47
CA LEU A 10 -5.92 -17.99 -3.65
C LEU A 10 -4.52 -18.60 -3.48
N VAL A 11 -3.90 -18.37 -2.32
CA VAL A 11 -2.57 -18.94 -2.00
C VAL A 11 -2.62 -20.48 -2.05
N ARG A 12 -3.69 -21.11 -1.54
CA ARG A 12 -3.84 -22.57 -1.61
C ARG A 12 -3.98 -23.05 -3.05
N ASP A 13 -4.80 -22.38 -3.84
CA ASP A 13 -5.04 -22.77 -5.23
C ASP A 13 -3.75 -22.67 -6.05
N ILE A 14 -3.02 -21.55 -5.93
CA ILE A 14 -1.72 -21.36 -6.58
C ILE A 14 -0.73 -22.44 -6.13
N ARG A 15 -0.65 -22.75 -4.84
CA ARG A 15 0.25 -23.80 -4.32
C ARG A 15 -0.14 -25.22 -4.73
N SER A 16 -1.39 -25.43 -5.17
CA SER A 16 -1.84 -26.73 -5.69
C SER A 16 -1.52 -26.94 -7.17
N ALA A 17 -1.09 -25.88 -7.87
CA ALA A 17 -0.70 -25.98 -9.27
C ALA A 17 0.52 -26.91 -9.42
N ARG A 18 0.43 -27.85 -10.36
CA ARG A 18 1.51 -28.81 -10.65
C ARG A 18 2.48 -28.31 -11.70
N THR A 19 2.06 -27.31 -12.47
CA THR A 19 2.84 -26.74 -13.57
C THR A 19 2.78 -25.23 -13.56
N ALA A 20 3.81 -24.59 -14.12
CA ALA A 20 3.82 -23.13 -14.30
C ALA A 20 2.66 -22.64 -15.18
N ALA A 21 2.19 -23.46 -16.13
CA ALA A 21 1.04 -23.11 -16.97
C ALA A 21 -0.27 -23.08 -16.17
N GLU A 22 -0.46 -24.03 -15.27
CA GLU A 22 -1.61 -24.09 -14.36
C GLU A 22 -1.61 -22.91 -13.38
N GLU A 23 -0.44 -22.60 -12.80
CA GLU A 23 -0.26 -21.43 -11.93
C GLU A 23 -0.66 -20.13 -12.65
N ARG A 24 -0.11 -19.93 -13.86
CA ARG A 24 -0.45 -18.78 -14.72
C ARG A 24 -1.94 -18.69 -15.01
N ALA A 25 -2.60 -19.82 -15.27
CA ALA A 25 -4.04 -19.85 -15.54
C ALA A 25 -4.86 -19.41 -14.31
N ILE A 26 -4.48 -19.85 -13.11
CA ILE A 26 -5.11 -19.44 -11.85
C ILE A 26 -4.91 -17.94 -11.61
N VAL A 27 -3.68 -17.44 -11.76
CA VAL A 27 -3.35 -16.02 -11.60
C VAL A 27 -4.11 -15.16 -12.59
N ASN A 28 -4.13 -15.52 -13.87
CA ASN A 28 -4.83 -14.76 -14.91
C ASN A 28 -6.33 -14.68 -14.65
N ARG A 29 -6.94 -15.78 -14.22
CA ARG A 29 -8.37 -15.83 -13.85
C ARG A 29 -8.66 -14.90 -12.68
N GLU A 30 -7.85 -14.97 -11.61
CA GLU A 30 -8.05 -14.12 -10.44
C GLU A 30 -7.81 -12.63 -10.76
N CYS A 31 -6.79 -12.31 -11.57
CA CYS A 31 -6.53 -10.95 -12.02
C CYS A 31 -7.68 -10.37 -12.87
N ALA A 32 -8.38 -11.20 -13.65
CA ALA A 32 -9.57 -10.76 -14.38
C ALA A 32 -10.70 -10.38 -13.40
N LEU A 33 -11.00 -11.24 -12.43
CA LEU A 33 -12.01 -10.98 -11.39
C LEU A 33 -11.69 -9.73 -10.56
N ILE A 34 -10.42 -9.51 -10.22
CA ILE A 34 -9.97 -8.32 -9.49
C ILE A 34 -10.21 -7.07 -10.34
N ARG A 35 -9.87 -7.10 -11.64
CA ARG A 35 -10.08 -5.96 -12.56
C ARG A 35 -11.56 -5.62 -12.68
N ASP A 36 -12.43 -6.61 -12.83
CA ASP A 36 -13.87 -6.40 -12.89
C ASP A 36 -14.39 -5.80 -11.58
N SER A 37 -13.94 -6.31 -10.43
CA SER A 37 -14.32 -5.77 -9.12
C SER A 37 -13.84 -4.34 -8.89
N PHE A 38 -12.70 -3.94 -9.46
CA PHE A 38 -12.22 -2.55 -9.39
C PHE A 38 -13.07 -1.62 -10.27
N ARG A 39 -13.50 -2.10 -11.44
CA ARG A 39 -14.40 -1.35 -12.34
C ARG A 39 -15.76 -1.11 -11.71
N GLU A 40 -16.27 -2.05 -10.92
CA GLU A 40 -17.52 -1.90 -10.16
C GLU A 40 -17.40 -0.99 -8.92
N GLU A 41 -16.21 -0.44 -8.65
CA GLU A 41 -15.90 0.40 -7.48
C GLU A 41 -16.31 -0.22 -6.14
N ASN A 42 -16.24 -1.55 -6.02
CA ASN A 42 -16.69 -2.27 -4.84
C ASN A 42 -15.76 -2.02 -3.62
N ASN A 43 -16.08 -1.00 -2.83
CA ASN A 43 -15.34 -0.59 -1.63
C ASN A 43 -15.20 -1.73 -0.59
N THR A 44 -16.19 -2.61 -0.50
CA THR A 44 -16.26 -3.67 0.52
C THR A 44 -15.12 -4.68 0.40
N TYR A 45 -14.73 -5.02 -0.83
CA TYR A 45 -13.72 -6.04 -1.09
C TYR A 45 -12.40 -5.49 -1.64
N ARG A 46 -12.27 -4.17 -1.83
CA ARG A 46 -11.04 -3.54 -2.33
C ARG A 46 -9.81 -3.96 -1.55
N CYS A 47 -9.84 -3.87 -0.22
CA CYS A 47 -8.74 -4.25 0.65
C CYS A 47 -8.31 -5.72 0.45
N ARG A 48 -9.27 -6.64 0.31
CA ARG A 48 -9.01 -8.06 0.03
C ARG A 48 -8.42 -8.27 -1.36
N ASN A 49 -8.95 -7.58 -2.36
CA ASN A 49 -8.51 -7.70 -3.75
C ASN A 49 -7.10 -7.11 -3.94
N VAL A 50 -6.80 -5.97 -3.33
CA VAL A 50 -5.44 -5.42 -3.30
C VAL A 50 -4.48 -6.38 -2.60
N ALA A 51 -4.83 -6.96 -1.45
CA ALA A 51 -3.97 -7.94 -0.78
C ALA A 51 -3.66 -9.17 -1.65
N LYS A 52 -4.64 -9.68 -2.40
CA LYS A 52 -4.42 -10.74 -3.41
C LYS A 52 -3.48 -10.29 -4.53
N LEU A 53 -3.68 -9.07 -5.01
CA LEU A 53 -2.86 -8.50 -6.07
C LEU A 53 -1.41 -8.29 -5.64
N LEU A 54 -1.15 -7.88 -4.40
CA LEU A 54 0.20 -7.77 -3.85
C LEU A 54 0.89 -9.12 -3.74
N TYR A 55 0.16 -10.18 -3.38
CA TYR A 55 0.72 -11.53 -3.40
C TYR A 55 1.08 -11.98 -4.83
N ILE A 56 0.20 -11.72 -5.80
CA ILE A 56 0.45 -11.99 -7.21
C ILE A 56 1.69 -11.23 -7.71
N HIS A 57 1.85 -9.97 -7.29
CA HIS A 57 3.05 -9.18 -7.59
C HIS A 57 4.33 -9.81 -7.02
N MET A 58 4.28 -10.30 -5.78
CA MET A 58 5.43 -10.98 -5.15
C MET A 58 5.84 -12.27 -5.88
N LEU A 59 4.91 -12.90 -6.61
CA LEU A 59 5.21 -14.05 -7.48
C LEU A 59 5.81 -13.63 -8.84
N GLY A 60 6.00 -12.33 -9.09
CA GLY A 60 6.58 -11.79 -10.32
C GLY A 60 5.58 -11.49 -11.43
N TYR A 61 4.27 -11.53 -11.15
CA TYR A 61 3.23 -11.23 -12.14
C TYR A 61 2.90 -9.72 -12.20
N PRO A 62 2.47 -9.21 -13.36
CA PRO A 62 2.14 -7.81 -13.54
C PRO A 62 0.90 -7.42 -12.71
N ALA A 63 1.06 -6.37 -11.89
CA ALA A 63 0.06 -5.92 -10.92
C ALA A 63 -0.18 -4.39 -10.92
N HIS A 64 0.45 -3.66 -11.84
CA HIS A 64 0.43 -2.19 -11.88
C HIS A 64 -0.99 -1.59 -12.02
N PHE A 65 -1.95 -2.34 -12.58
CA PHE A 65 -3.34 -1.88 -12.67
C PHE A 65 -4.01 -1.62 -11.30
N GLY A 66 -3.43 -2.10 -10.21
CA GLY A 66 -3.91 -1.86 -8.85
C GLY A 66 -3.32 -0.64 -8.13
N GLN A 67 -2.42 0.13 -8.77
CA GLN A 67 -1.76 1.28 -8.14
C GLN A 67 -2.77 2.30 -7.58
N LEU A 68 -3.72 2.74 -8.40
CA LEU A 68 -4.75 3.71 -7.99
C LEU A 68 -5.64 3.16 -6.86
N GLU A 69 -5.92 1.86 -6.86
CA GLU A 69 -6.71 1.23 -5.81
C GLU A 69 -5.96 1.18 -4.48
N CYS A 70 -4.62 1.11 -4.49
CA CYS A 70 -3.81 1.28 -3.28
C CYS A 70 -3.95 2.70 -2.72
N LEU A 71 -3.95 3.73 -3.58
CA LEU A 71 -4.16 5.12 -3.16
C LEU A 71 -5.54 5.34 -2.55
N LYS A 72 -6.59 4.76 -3.15
CA LYS A 72 -7.94 4.78 -2.59
C LYS A 72 -7.99 4.15 -1.19
N LEU A 73 -7.21 3.10 -0.95
CA LEU A 73 -7.09 2.49 0.38
C LEU A 73 -6.27 3.35 1.37
N VAL A 74 -5.23 4.03 0.91
CA VAL A 74 -4.48 5.00 1.73
C VAL A 74 -5.39 6.16 2.18
N ALA A 75 -6.27 6.64 1.30
CA ALA A 75 -7.24 7.67 1.62
C ALA A 75 -8.39 7.19 2.54
N SER A 76 -8.55 5.88 2.75
CA SER A 76 -9.60 5.33 3.62
C SER A 76 -9.40 5.74 5.08
N PRO A 77 -10.46 6.02 5.84
CA PRO A 77 -10.35 6.26 7.29
C PRO A 77 -10.08 4.97 8.08
N ARG A 78 -10.27 3.80 7.47
CA ARG A 78 -10.09 2.51 8.15
C ARG A 78 -8.61 2.14 8.21
N PHE A 79 -8.11 1.90 9.42
CA PHE A 79 -6.71 1.51 9.63
C PHE A 79 -6.28 0.28 8.81
N THR A 80 -7.13 -0.74 8.71
CA THR A 80 -6.85 -1.96 7.92
C THR A 80 -6.65 -1.64 6.44
N ASP A 81 -7.46 -0.73 5.90
CA ASP A 81 -7.35 -0.29 4.51
C ASP A 81 -6.07 0.51 4.32
N LYS A 82 -5.80 1.50 5.18
CA LYS A 82 -4.54 2.27 5.15
C LYS A 82 -3.31 1.37 5.19
N ARG A 83 -3.30 0.34 6.04
CA ARG A 83 -2.19 -0.62 6.13
C ARG A 83 -1.93 -1.34 4.81
N VAL A 84 -2.97 -1.85 4.17
CA VAL A 84 -2.84 -2.56 2.89
C VAL A 84 -2.51 -1.58 1.78
N GLY A 85 -3.11 -0.38 1.79
CA GLY A 85 -2.83 0.69 0.84
C GLY A 85 -1.37 1.13 0.88
N TYR A 86 -0.82 1.40 2.07
CA TYR A 86 0.58 1.79 2.24
C TYR A 86 1.56 0.65 1.90
N LEU A 87 1.22 -0.61 2.22
CA LEU A 87 2.01 -1.74 1.75
C LEU A 87 2.02 -1.81 0.22
N GLY A 88 0.86 -1.61 -0.41
CA GLY A 88 0.76 -1.56 -1.86
C GLY A 88 1.49 -0.36 -2.46
N ALA A 89 1.52 0.77 -1.76
CA ALA A 89 2.27 1.94 -2.14
C ALA A 89 3.77 1.62 -2.22
N MET A 90 4.33 0.96 -1.20
CA MET A 90 5.75 0.58 -1.18
C MET A 90 6.15 -0.46 -2.23
N LEU A 91 5.20 -1.32 -2.66
CA LEU A 91 5.50 -2.43 -3.58
C LEU A 91 5.21 -2.11 -5.04
N LEU A 92 4.14 -1.35 -5.32
CA LEU A 92 3.63 -1.18 -6.68
C LEU A 92 3.89 0.19 -7.28
N LEU A 93 4.19 1.21 -6.47
CA LEU A 93 4.36 2.56 -7.00
C LEU A 93 5.69 2.69 -7.72
N ASP A 94 5.60 3.12 -8.97
CA ASP A 94 6.71 3.63 -9.75
C ASP A 94 6.79 5.16 -9.63
N GLU A 95 7.88 5.75 -10.09
CA GLU A 95 8.17 7.19 -9.98
C GLU A 95 7.26 8.09 -10.84
N ARG A 96 6.07 7.62 -11.23
CA ARG A 96 5.11 8.42 -11.98
C ARG A 96 4.65 9.62 -11.14
N THR A 97 4.87 10.81 -11.68
CA THR A 97 4.69 12.10 -11.01
C THR A 97 3.31 12.26 -10.37
N ASP A 98 2.23 11.89 -11.08
CA ASP A 98 0.85 12.07 -10.56
C ASP A 98 0.56 11.23 -9.31
N VAL A 99 1.12 10.02 -9.27
CA VAL A 99 0.90 9.12 -8.14
C VAL A 99 1.72 9.54 -6.93
N HIS A 100 2.95 10.00 -7.15
CA HIS A 100 3.78 10.58 -6.09
C HIS A 100 3.09 11.78 -5.41
N LEU A 101 2.46 12.68 -6.16
CA LEU A 101 1.75 13.83 -5.57
C LEU A 101 0.59 13.38 -4.65
N LEU A 102 -0.22 12.42 -5.09
CA LEU A 102 -1.35 11.91 -4.30
C LEU A 102 -0.90 11.21 -3.01
N VAL A 103 0.21 10.47 -3.08
CA VAL A 103 0.80 9.81 -1.91
C VAL A 103 1.40 10.82 -0.96
N THR A 104 2.10 11.83 -1.46
CA THR A 104 2.70 12.90 -0.64
C THR A 104 1.63 13.62 0.18
N ASN A 105 0.52 13.97 -0.44
CA ASN A 105 -0.62 14.59 0.25
C ASN A 105 -1.21 13.67 1.32
N SER A 106 -1.36 12.38 1.00
CA SER A 106 -1.87 11.39 1.96
C SER A 106 -0.93 11.18 3.14
N LEU A 107 0.38 11.13 2.90
CA LEU A 107 1.41 11.03 3.92
C LEU A 107 1.37 12.27 4.83
N LYS A 108 1.30 13.47 4.28
CA LYS A 108 1.20 14.71 5.08
C LYS A 108 0.02 14.69 6.04
N ASN A 109 -1.15 14.26 5.55
CA ASN A 109 -2.35 14.11 6.37
C ASN A 109 -2.15 13.05 7.47
N ASP A 110 -1.58 11.90 7.12
CA ASP A 110 -1.42 10.78 8.05
C ASP A 110 -0.28 10.99 9.07
N LEU A 111 0.74 11.79 8.75
CA LEU A 111 1.78 12.25 9.71
C LEU A 111 1.22 13.18 10.80
N ASN A 112 0.08 13.82 10.52
CA ASN A 112 -0.65 14.65 11.46
C ASN A 112 -1.82 13.92 12.13
N HIS A 113 -1.99 12.62 11.88
CA HIS A 113 -3.10 11.86 12.41
C HIS A 113 -3.00 11.67 13.94
N PRO A 114 -4.10 11.77 14.71
CA PRO A 114 -4.06 11.63 16.17
C PRO A 114 -3.65 10.23 16.63
N THR A 115 -3.93 9.20 15.82
CA THR A 115 -3.54 7.81 16.12
C THR A 115 -2.06 7.57 15.79
N PRO A 116 -1.21 7.23 16.78
CA PRO A 116 0.23 7.00 16.55
C PRO A 116 0.51 5.89 15.54
N TYR A 117 -0.34 4.87 15.46
CA TYR A 117 -0.17 3.78 14.50
C TYR A 117 -0.32 4.23 13.04
N VAL A 118 -1.16 5.23 12.76
CA VAL A 118 -1.32 5.80 11.41
C VAL A 118 -0.09 6.62 11.04
N VAL A 119 0.35 7.51 11.94
CA VAL A 119 1.61 8.27 11.78
C VAL A 119 2.79 7.32 11.54
N SER A 120 2.82 6.20 12.25
CA SER A 120 3.84 5.18 12.12
C SER A 120 3.86 4.50 10.76
N LEU A 121 2.69 4.25 10.17
CA LEU A 121 2.58 3.70 8.81
C LEU A 121 3.05 4.72 7.77
N ALA A 122 2.67 5.99 7.93
CA ALA A 122 3.12 7.05 7.05
C ALA A 122 4.65 7.19 7.09
N LEU A 123 5.25 7.25 8.29
CA LEU A 123 6.72 7.28 8.45
C LEU A 123 7.40 6.06 7.83
N CYS A 124 6.84 4.87 8.00
CA CYS A 124 7.36 3.63 7.41
C CYS A 124 7.34 3.67 5.88
N THR A 125 6.24 4.16 5.32
CA THR A 125 6.09 4.28 3.87
C THR A 125 7.03 5.33 3.33
N LEU A 126 7.08 6.51 3.96
CA LEU A 126 7.97 7.60 3.57
C LEU A 126 9.42 7.11 3.50
N GLY A 127 9.91 6.39 4.50
CA GLY A 127 11.27 5.84 4.47
C GLY A 127 11.56 4.83 3.35
N SER A 128 10.52 4.21 2.77
CA SER A 128 10.68 3.22 1.70
C SER A 128 10.56 3.80 0.28
N ILE A 129 9.78 4.87 0.10
CA ILE A 129 9.51 5.47 -1.23
C ILE A 129 9.93 6.94 -1.30
N CYS A 130 10.73 7.42 -0.35
CA CYS A 130 11.11 8.83 -0.25
C CYS A 130 11.78 9.30 -1.55
N SER A 131 11.14 10.25 -2.24
CA SER A 131 11.79 11.02 -3.30
C SER A 131 12.37 12.33 -2.75
N ALA A 132 13.28 12.95 -3.50
CA ALA A 132 13.82 14.27 -3.14
C ALA A 132 12.72 15.35 -3.01
N GLU A 133 11.64 15.24 -3.79
CA GLU A 133 10.49 16.13 -3.70
C GLU A 133 9.69 15.87 -2.42
N MET A 134 9.36 14.60 -2.14
CA MET A 134 8.66 14.20 -0.91
C MET A 134 9.42 14.59 0.35
N SER A 135 10.74 14.43 0.33
CA SER A 135 11.61 14.79 1.44
C SER A 135 11.52 16.28 1.74
N ARG A 136 11.60 17.15 0.73
CA ARG A 136 11.44 18.60 0.89
C ARG A 136 10.06 18.99 1.40
N ASP A 137 9.00 18.40 0.85
CA ASP A 137 7.61 18.75 1.20
C ASP A 137 7.20 18.27 2.60
N LEU A 138 7.81 17.19 3.10
CA LEU A 138 7.46 16.55 4.37
C LEU A 138 8.51 16.76 5.47
N ALA A 139 9.66 17.38 5.19
CA ALA A 139 10.73 17.61 6.16
C ALA A 139 10.24 18.28 7.45
N GLY A 140 9.41 19.32 7.33
CA GLY A 140 8.85 20.03 8.49
C GLY A 140 7.97 19.15 9.38
N GLU A 141 7.23 18.21 8.79
CA GLU A 141 6.41 17.25 9.54
C GLU A 141 7.28 16.24 10.29
N VAL A 142 8.33 15.73 9.63
CA VAL A 142 9.26 14.78 10.24
C VAL A 142 10.01 15.44 11.41
N GLU A 143 10.50 16.67 11.25
CA GLU A 143 11.19 17.41 12.32
C GLU A 143 10.28 17.58 13.55
N ARG A 144 9.01 17.95 13.33
CA ARG A 144 8.02 18.07 14.40
C ARG A 144 7.83 16.73 15.13
N LEU A 145 7.79 15.62 14.40
CA LEU A 145 7.61 14.28 14.97
C LEU A 145 8.83 13.77 15.76
N ILE A 146 10.05 14.17 15.40
CA ILE A 146 11.27 13.88 16.18
C ILE A 146 11.18 14.53 17.57
N ARG A 147 10.59 15.73 17.63
CA ARG A 147 10.38 16.47 18.89
C ARG A 147 9.16 15.97 19.70
N SER A 148 8.42 14.98 19.21
CA SER A 148 7.24 14.43 19.90
C SER A 148 7.58 13.88 21.28
N SER A 149 6.65 14.01 22.24
CA SER A 149 6.77 13.35 23.56
C SER A 149 6.57 11.83 23.48
N ASN A 150 5.97 11.33 22.40
CA ASN A 150 5.72 9.90 22.20
C ASN A 150 7.00 9.17 21.75
N ALA A 151 7.58 8.36 22.63
CA ALA A 151 8.82 7.61 22.37
C ALA A 151 8.72 6.67 21.15
N TYR A 152 7.56 6.08 20.90
CA TYR A 152 7.34 5.19 19.74
C TYR A 152 7.46 5.95 18.41
N ILE A 153 6.88 7.14 18.34
CA ILE A 153 6.93 8.01 17.16
C ILE A 153 8.31 8.63 17.00
N LYS A 154 8.88 9.16 18.10
CA LYS A 154 10.22 9.73 18.11
C LYS A 154 11.27 8.76 17.59
N LYS A 155 11.28 7.51 18.08
CA LYS A 155 12.23 6.48 17.63
C LYS A 155 12.13 6.25 16.12
N LYS A 156 10.92 6.17 15.58
CA LYS A 156 10.71 5.97 14.14
C LYS A 156 11.10 7.20 13.33
N ALA A 157 10.63 8.39 13.71
CA ALA A 157 10.93 9.63 13.01
C ALA A 157 12.44 9.88 12.94
N SER A 158 13.18 9.63 14.04
CA SER A 158 14.64 9.79 14.09
C SER A 158 15.38 8.81 13.17
N LEU A 159 14.88 7.59 13.03
CA LEU A 159 15.46 6.60 12.12
C LEU A 159 15.23 7.00 10.66
N TYR A 160 14.05 7.53 10.33
CA TYR A 160 13.73 7.90 8.95
C TYR A 160 14.36 9.23 8.52
N SER A 161 14.58 10.17 9.44
CA SER A 161 15.37 11.37 9.13
C SER A 161 16.82 11.04 8.80
N TYR A 162 17.35 9.90 9.25
CA TYR A 162 18.70 9.45 8.91
C TYR A 162 18.78 8.73 7.56
N LEU A 163 17.65 8.19 7.07
CA LEU A 163 17.60 7.36 5.86
C LEU A 163 17.14 8.11 4.60
N GLY A 164 16.55 9.29 4.72
CA GLY A 164 15.89 10.00 3.60
C GLY A 164 15.96 11.52 3.61
N LEU A 165 16.80 12.10 4.47
CA LEU A 165 17.25 13.51 4.47
C LEU A 165 18.78 13.50 4.54
#